data_AF-A0A0G1G9C9-F1
#
_entry.id   AF-A0A0G1G9C9-F1
#
_cell.length_a   1.000
_cell.length_b   1.000
_cell.length_c   1.000
_cell.angle_alpha   90.00
_cell.angle_beta   90.00
_cell.angle_gamma   90.00
#
_symmetry.space_group_name_H-M   'P 1'
#
loop_
_entity.id
_entity.type
_entity.pdbx_description
1 polymer ?
#
loop_
_entity_poly.entity_id
_entity_poly.type
_entity_poly.pdbx_seq_one_letter_code
_entity_poly.pdbx_strand_id
1 'polypeptide(L)'
;MKTLNQNIHPATLLPIGVITLTTNGAAIDTYLSDRPAYDSGLIDIAIGNLGDQTSTKVKIEESDASDFSSGVTVAKGGDEITVTADTGYKMQIERKKRYLRAVITITGGSSPSAEAYVGALLWDAQRPFPVT
;
A
#
# COMPACT_ATOMS: atom_id res chain seq x y z
N MET A 1 -11.15 21.96 18.58
CA MET A 1 -11.34 21.92 17.11
C MET A 1 -10.29 20.98 16.52
N LYS A 2 -10.68 20.02 15.67
CA LYS A 2 -9.69 19.18 14.97
C LYS A 2 -9.14 19.95 13.77
N THR A 3 -7.83 19.93 13.59
CA THR A 3 -7.16 20.53 12.43
C THR A 3 -7.07 19.50 11.29
N LEU A 4 -7.12 19.94 10.03
CA LEU A 4 -7.12 19.05 8.85
C LEU A 4 -5.97 18.01 8.88
N ASN A 5 -4.79 18.41 9.35
CA ASN A 5 -3.62 17.55 9.50
C ASN A 5 -3.79 16.40 10.51
N GLN A 6 -4.80 16.43 11.39
CA GLN A 6 -5.10 15.34 12.32
C GLN A 6 -5.88 14.19 11.65
N ASN A 7 -6.52 14.46 10.52
CA ASN A 7 -7.26 13.47 9.75
C ASN A 7 -6.43 12.83 8.63
N ILE A 8 -5.18 13.29 8.44
CA ILE A 8 -4.26 12.79 7.41
C ILE A 8 -3.10 12.07 8.10
N HIS A 9 -2.75 10.87 7.63
CA HIS A 9 -1.62 10.11 8.14
C HIS A 9 -0.75 9.57 7.01
N PRO A 10 0.53 9.96 6.94
CA PRO A 10 1.48 9.33 6.04
C PRO A 10 1.88 7.96 6.61
N ALA A 11 1.85 6.95 5.76
CA ALA A 11 2.37 5.62 6.03
C ALA A 11 3.28 5.19 4.88
N THR A 12 4.43 4.60 5.19
CA THR A 12 5.16 3.79 4.21
C THR A 12 4.51 2.42 4.24
N LEU A 13 4.30 1.74 3.11
CA LEU A 13 3.85 0.34 3.05
C LEU A 13 4.97 -0.60 2.63
N LEU A 14 5.86 -0.11 1.76
CA LEU A 14 7.11 -0.76 1.39
C LEU A 14 8.20 0.31 1.33
N PRO A 15 9.25 0.24 2.18
CA PRO A 15 10.37 1.15 2.07
C PRO A 15 11.11 0.94 0.75
N ILE A 16 11.87 1.96 0.32
CA ILE A 16 12.73 1.84 -0.86
C ILE A 16 13.64 0.63 -0.69
N GLY A 17 13.55 -0.33 -1.59
CA GLY A 17 14.36 -1.53 -1.57
C GLY A 17 14.19 -2.39 -2.81
N VAL A 18 15.11 -3.32 -2.99
CA VAL A 18 15.06 -4.30 -4.08
C VAL A 18 14.10 -5.42 -3.70
N ILE A 19 13.05 -5.61 -4.49
CA ILE A 19 12.13 -6.74 -4.41
C ILE A 19 12.54 -7.77 -5.45
N THR A 20 12.59 -9.02 -5.02
CA THR A 20 12.77 -10.19 -5.89
C THR A 20 11.51 -11.04 -5.86
N LEU A 21 11.45 -12.08 -6.72
CA LEU A 21 10.34 -13.04 -6.74
C LEU A 21 9.99 -13.65 -5.37
N THR A 22 10.96 -13.78 -4.46
CA THR A 22 10.77 -14.43 -3.15
C THR A 22 10.45 -13.43 -2.02
N THR A 23 10.56 -12.13 -2.27
CA THR A 23 10.48 -11.07 -1.24
C THR A 23 9.16 -10.29 -1.28
N ASN A 24 8.10 -10.85 -1.86
CA ASN A 24 6.85 -10.14 -2.17
C ASN A 24 6.21 -9.44 -0.97
N GLY A 25 6.36 -8.10 -0.93
CA GLY A 25 5.49 -7.20 -0.19
C GLY A 25 5.73 -7.10 1.33
N ALA A 26 5.65 -5.89 1.86
CA ALA A 26 5.78 -5.61 3.29
C ALA A 26 4.42 -5.26 3.92
N ALA A 27 4.25 -5.62 5.19
CA ALA A 27 3.09 -5.32 6.02
C ALA A 27 3.37 -4.06 6.85
N ILE A 28 2.47 -3.08 6.86
CA ILE A 28 2.59 -1.91 7.76
C ILE A 28 1.27 -1.64 8.48
N ASP A 29 1.39 -1.39 9.79
CA ASP A 29 0.28 -0.91 10.60
C ASP A 29 -0.11 0.50 10.15
N THR A 30 -1.31 0.61 9.61
CA THR A 30 -1.88 1.86 9.13
C THR A 30 -2.93 2.41 10.07
N TYR A 31 -3.11 1.75 11.21
CA TYR A 31 -3.97 2.17 12.30
C TYR A 31 -3.14 2.21 13.58
N LEU A 32 -2.69 3.40 13.95
CA LEU A 32 -2.25 3.63 15.31
C LEU A 32 -3.47 3.41 16.22
N SER A 33 -3.35 2.55 17.24
CA SER A 33 -4.51 2.13 18.05
C SER A 33 -5.23 3.28 18.76
N ASP A 34 -4.56 4.42 18.87
CA ASP A 34 -5.03 5.67 19.48
C ASP A 34 -5.75 6.62 18.49
N ARG A 35 -5.87 6.25 17.20
CA ARG A 35 -6.54 7.06 16.19
C ARG A 35 -7.84 6.42 15.69
N PRO A 36 -8.81 7.23 15.21
CA PRO A 36 -9.93 6.73 14.43
C PRO A 36 -9.47 5.93 13.20
N ALA A 37 -10.27 4.96 12.77
CA ALA A 37 -10.05 4.31 11.48
C ALA A 37 -10.09 5.36 10.35
N TYR A 38 -9.12 5.30 9.44
CA TYR A 38 -9.10 6.12 8.24
C TYR A 38 -9.95 5.45 7.16
N ASP A 39 -10.87 6.19 6.53
CA ASP A 39 -11.82 5.65 5.56
C ASP A 39 -11.20 5.39 4.19
N SER A 40 -10.10 6.10 3.86
CA SER A 40 -9.50 6.05 2.53
C SER A 40 -7.99 6.21 2.56
N GLY A 41 -7.35 5.89 1.43
CA GLY A 41 -5.93 6.14 1.21
C GLY A 41 -5.62 6.50 -0.24
N LEU A 42 -4.68 7.43 -0.43
CA LEU A 42 -4.00 7.64 -1.71
C LEU A 42 -2.63 6.96 -1.64
N ILE A 43 -2.45 5.93 -2.45
CA ILE A 43 -1.23 5.14 -2.53
C ILE A 43 -0.35 5.70 -3.63
N ASP A 44 0.92 5.91 -3.34
CA ASP A 44 1.96 6.32 -4.28
C ASP A 44 2.93 5.16 -4.46
N ILE A 45 3.13 4.76 -5.71
CA ILE A 45 3.91 3.58 -6.08
C ILE A 45 5.00 4.04 -7.04
N ALA A 46 6.25 3.83 -6.66
CA ALA A 46 7.40 4.09 -7.52
C ALA A 46 8.16 2.78 -7.75
N ILE A 47 8.39 2.48 -9.02
CA ILE A 47 9.01 1.24 -9.46
C ILE A 47 10.15 1.62 -10.41
N GLY A 48 11.37 1.27 -10.03
CA GLY A 48 12.59 1.54 -10.79
C GLY A 48 12.80 0.54 -11.92
N ASN A 49 14.06 0.23 -12.19
CA ASN A 49 14.43 -0.70 -13.26
C ASN A 49 13.84 -2.10 -13.02
N LEU A 50 13.23 -2.66 -14.06
CA LEU A 50 12.56 -3.95 -14.06
C LEU A 50 13.42 -5.08 -14.65
N GLY A 51 14.63 -4.78 -15.14
CA GLY A 51 15.50 -5.79 -15.74
C GLY A 51 14.83 -6.49 -16.93
N ASP A 52 14.92 -7.83 -16.95
CA ASP A 52 14.41 -8.68 -18.02
C ASP A 52 13.06 -9.35 -17.70
N GLN A 53 12.35 -8.87 -16.67
CA GLN A 53 11.06 -9.43 -16.30
C GLN A 53 9.97 -9.09 -17.32
N THR A 54 9.01 -9.99 -17.48
CA THR A 54 7.94 -9.86 -18.48
C THR A 54 6.73 -9.12 -17.94
N SER A 55 6.50 -9.15 -16.63
CA SER A 55 5.40 -8.41 -16.01
C SER A 55 5.71 -8.09 -14.54
N THR A 56 5.28 -6.91 -14.11
CA THR A 56 5.28 -6.50 -12.71
C THR A 56 3.90 -5.97 -12.39
N LYS A 57 3.36 -6.43 -11.28
CA LYS A 57 2.05 -5.99 -10.80
C LYS A 57 2.10 -5.58 -9.35
N VAL A 58 1.27 -4.62 -9.00
CA VAL A 58 1.12 -4.14 -7.63
C VAL A 58 -0.35 -4.19 -7.25
N LYS A 59 -0.63 -4.75 -6.06
CA LYS A 59 -1.94 -4.71 -5.43
C LYS A 59 -1.79 -4.33 -3.95
N ILE A 60 -2.88 -3.78 -3.40
CA ILE A 60 -2.98 -3.52 -1.97
C ILE A 60 -3.95 -4.54 -1.36
N GLU A 61 -3.49 -5.19 -0.30
CA GLU A 61 -4.27 -6.11 0.51
C GLU A 61 -4.56 -5.48 1.87
N GLU A 62 -5.72 -5.81 2.43
CA GLU A 62 -6.11 -5.35 3.75
C GLU A 62 -6.46 -6.52 4.67
N SER A 63 -6.21 -6.35 5.97
CA SER A 63 -6.51 -7.36 6.98
C SER A 63 -6.82 -6.74 8.34
N ASP A 64 -7.58 -7.44 9.18
CA ASP A 64 -7.69 -7.11 10.61
C ASP A 64 -6.55 -7.71 11.44
N ALA A 65 -5.77 -8.62 10.86
CA ALA A 65 -4.54 -9.18 11.43
C ALA A 65 -3.31 -8.42 10.91
N SER A 66 -2.33 -8.20 11.79
CA SER A 66 -1.13 -7.42 11.47
C SER A 66 -0.10 -8.16 10.61
N ASP A 67 -0.17 -9.49 10.54
CA ASP A 67 0.91 -10.34 10.02
C ASP A 67 0.63 -10.97 8.64
N PHE A 68 -0.57 -10.78 8.07
CA PHE A 68 -0.96 -11.26 6.71
C PHE A 68 -0.51 -12.71 6.42
N SER A 69 -0.48 -13.56 7.46
CA SER A 69 0.03 -14.92 7.40
C SER A 69 -0.93 -15.85 6.67
N SER A 70 -0.46 -17.03 6.27
CA SER A 70 -1.29 -18.02 5.57
C SER A 70 -2.54 -18.36 6.39
N GLY A 71 -3.72 -18.22 5.79
CA GLY A 71 -5.03 -18.41 6.45
C GLY A 71 -5.72 -17.13 6.91
N VAL A 72 -5.02 -15.98 6.88
CA VAL A 72 -5.64 -14.68 7.12
C VAL A 72 -6.54 -14.30 5.95
N THR A 73 -7.80 -13.93 6.23
CA THR A 73 -8.71 -13.42 5.21
C THR A 73 -8.28 -12.01 4.81
N VAL A 74 -7.76 -11.89 3.59
CA VAL A 74 -7.36 -10.61 3.00
C VAL A 74 -8.48 -10.03 2.15
N ALA A 75 -8.78 -8.75 2.34
CA ALA A 75 -9.64 -7.98 1.44
C ALA A 75 -8.79 -7.31 0.35
N LYS A 76 -9.37 -7.10 -0.83
CA LYS A 76 -8.76 -6.24 -1.86
C LYS A 76 -8.93 -4.79 -1.43
N GLY A 77 -7.81 -4.08 -1.25
CA GLY A 77 -7.82 -2.64 -1.00
C GLY A 77 -8.04 -1.81 -2.27
N GLY A 78 -7.76 -2.39 -3.44
CA GLY A 78 -8.01 -1.76 -4.73
C GLY A 78 -7.76 -2.72 -5.88
N ASP A 79 -7.82 -2.20 -7.10
CA ASP A 79 -7.51 -2.98 -8.29
C ASP A 79 -6.01 -3.26 -8.38
N GLU A 80 -5.66 -4.47 -8.83
CA GLU A 80 -4.29 -4.80 -9.17
C GLU A 80 -3.90 -4.06 -10.45
N ILE A 81 -2.77 -3.37 -10.41
CA ILE A 81 -2.25 -2.62 -11.56
C ILE A 81 -1.00 -3.29 -12.11
N THR A 82 -0.84 -3.26 -13.43
CA THR A 82 0.44 -3.58 -14.09
C THR A 82 1.29 -2.33 -14.13
N VAL A 83 2.53 -2.43 -13.69
CA VAL A 83 3.47 -1.30 -13.61
C VAL A 83 4.59 -1.46 -14.65
N THR A 84 5.03 -0.33 -15.20
CA THR A 84 6.17 -0.20 -16.11
C THR A 84 7.33 0.48 -15.39
N ALA A 85 8.54 0.21 -15.86
CA ALA A 85 9.77 0.79 -15.30
C ALA A 85 9.72 2.32 -15.30
N ASP A 86 10.38 2.92 -14.31
CA ASP A 86 10.61 4.37 -14.18
C ASP A 86 9.32 5.20 -14.23
N THR A 87 8.20 4.60 -13.83
CA THR A 87 6.88 5.21 -13.83
C THR A 87 6.31 5.25 -12.41
N GLY A 88 5.87 6.44 -11.99
CA GLY A 88 5.11 6.61 -10.75
C GLY A 88 3.63 6.36 -10.98
N TYR A 89 3.00 5.59 -10.09
CA TYR A 89 1.57 5.28 -10.13
C TYR A 89 0.87 5.78 -8.87
N LYS A 90 -0.38 6.19 -9.04
CA LYS A 90 -1.26 6.54 -7.92
C LYS A 90 -2.48 5.66 -7.93
N MET A 91 -2.84 5.15 -6.76
CA MET A 91 -4.04 4.33 -6.54
C MET A 91 -4.84 4.91 -5.38
N GLN A 92 -6.13 5.15 -5.58
CA GLN A 92 -7.04 5.48 -4.49
C GLN A 92 -7.68 4.19 -3.98
N ILE A 93 -7.75 4.05 -2.65
CA ILE A 93 -8.38 2.91 -1.98
C ILE A 93 -9.43 3.39 -0.99
N GLU A 94 -10.53 2.63 -0.90
CA GLU A 94 -11.48 2.71 0.21
C GLU A 94 -11.15 1.61 1.20
N ARG A 95 -10.89 1.99 2.44
CA ARG A 95 -10.42 1.05 3.46
C ARG A 95 -11.58 0.34 4.12
N LYS A 96 -11.46 -0.97 4.24
CA LYS A 96 -12.42 -1.85 4.93
C LYS A 96 -11.82 -2.52 6.15
N LYS A 97 -10.48 -2.59 6.23
CA LYS A 97 -9.74 -3.28 7.31
C LYS A 97 -8.62 -2.43 7.92
N ARG A 98 -8.15 -2.88 9.08
CA ARG A 98 -7.19 -2.14 9.94
C ARG A 98 -5.77 -2.03 9.39
N TYR A 99 -5.23 -3.10 8.82
CA TYR A 99 -3.84 -3.18 8.36
C TYR A 99 -3.79 -3.20 6.83
N LEU A 100 -2.72 -2.63 6.25
CA LEU A 100 -2.48 -2.66 4.80
C LEU A 100 -1.17 -3.37 4.49
N ARG A 101 -1.14 -4.06 3.36
CA ARG A 101 0.05 -4.68 2.78
C ARG A 101 0.12 -4.33 1.31
N ALA A 102 1.28 -3.87 0.86
CA ALA A 102 1.57 -3.81 -0.56
C ALA A 102 2.09 -5.17 -1.02
N VAL A 103 1.54 -5.73 -2.09
CA VAL A 103 2.03 -6.95 -2.72
C VAL A 103 2.49 -6.61 -4.13
N ILE A 104 3.78 -6.79 -4.36
CA ILE A 104 4.37 -6.67 -5.68
C ILE A 104 4.58 -8.08 -6.20
N THR A 105 4.08 -8.36 -7.40
CA THR A 105 4.26 -9.64 -8.08
C THR A 105 5.11 -9.41 -9.30
N ILE A 106 6.25 -10.09 -9.36
CA ILE A 106 7.16 -10.07 -10.51
C ILE A 106 6.97 -11.39 -11.28
N THR A 107 7.09 -11.36 -12.60
CA THR A 107 6.95 -12.55 -13.45
C THR A 107 7.95 -12.51 -14.60
N GLY A 108 8.53 -13.68 -14.92
CA GLY A 108 9.55 -13.81 -15.98
C GLY A 108 10.92 -13.27 -15.57
N GLY A 109 11.84 -13.25 -16.53
CA GLY A 109 13.23 -12.84 -16.31
C GLY A 109 14.16 -13.96 -15.82
N SER A 110 15.46 -13.78 -16.04
CA SER A 110 16.51 -14.71 -15.63
C SER A 110 17.01 -14.45 -14.20
N SER A 111 16.97 -13.19 -13.75
CA SER A 111 17.26 -12.78 -12.37
C SER A 111 16.40 -11.56 -11.99
N PRO A 112 15.07 -11.75 -11.98
CA PRO A 112 14.13 -10.64 -11.89
C PRO A 112 14.19 -9.93 -10.53
N SER A 113 14.35 -8.61 -10.59
CA SER A 113 14.35 -7.74 -9.42
C SER A 113 13.89 -6.34 -9.80
N ALA A 114 13.31 -5.62 -8.84
CA ALA A 114 12.88 -4.24 -9.03
C ALA A 114 13.14 -3.43 -7.77
N GLU A 115 13.73 -2.25 -7.90
CA GLU A 115 13.70 -1.24 -6.83
C GLU A 115 12.28 -0.70 -6.72
N ALA A 116 11.68 -0.80 -5.53
CA ALA A 116 10.29 -0.43 -5.31
C ALA A 116 10.12 0.41 -4.06
N TYR A 117 9.17 1.34 -4.12
CA TYR A 117 8.64 2.08 -3.00
C TYR A 117 7.12 2.11 -3.09
N VAL A 118 6.46 1.91 -1.96
CA VAL A 118 5.02 2.11 -1.84
C VAL A 118 4.74 2.95 -0.60
N GLY A 119 4.26 4.17 -0.82
CA GLY A 119 3.77 5.09 0.21
C GLY A 119 2.24 5.18 0.21
N ALA A 120 1.68 5.65 1.30
CA ALA A 120 0.25 5.87 1.47
C ALA A 120 0.00 7.17 2.24
N LEU A 121 -0.93 7.98 1.74
CA LEU A 121 -1.56 9.08 2.46
C LEU A 121 -2.96 8.63 2.88
N LEU A 122 -3.14 8.32 4.16
CA LEU A 122 -4.42 7.88 4.72
C LEU A 122 -5.24 9.08 5.14
N TRP A 123 -6.55 9.02 4.89
CA TRP A 123 -7.45 10.14 5.17
C TRP A 123 -8.80 9.68 5.73
N ASP A 124 -9.19 10.29 6.85
CA ASP A 124 -10.53 10.29 7.44
C ASP A 124 -11.28 11.53 6.93
N ALA A 125 -12.01 11.34 5.84
CA ALA A 125 -12.72 12.40 5.14
C ALA A 125 -14.15 12.61 5.65
N GLN A 126 -14.72 11.62 6.35
CA GLN A 126 -16.15 11.61 6.69
C GLN A 126 -16.47 12.18 8.07
N ARG A 127 -15.48 12.48 8.92
CA ARG A 127 -15.78 13.13 10.21
C ARG A 127 -16.07 14.62 10.03
N PRO A 128 -17.31 15.08 10.30
CA PRO A 128 -17.61 16.50 10.28
C PRO A 128 -16.69 17.23 11.28
N PHE A 129 -16.11 18.34 10.84
CA PHE A 129 -15.37 19.21 11.75
C PHE A 129 -16.33 19.69 12.84
N PRO A 130 -15.95 19.62 14.13
CA PRO A 130 -16.79 20.16 15.18
C PRO A 130 -16.99 21.66 14.92
N VAL A 131 -18.23 22.05 14.64
CA VAL A 131 -18.63 23.45 14.56
C VAL A 131 -18.73 23.95 16.00
N THR A 132 -17.87 24.91 16.35
CA THR A 132 -17.94 25.64 17.63
C THR A 132 -19.01 26.72 17.57
#